data_AF-A0AA43QPG6-F1
#
_entry.id   AF-A0AA43QPG6-F1
#
_cell.length_a   1.000
_cell.length_b   1.000
_cell.length_c   1.000
_cell.angle_alpha   90.00
_cell.angle_beta   90.00
_cell.angle_gamma   90.00
#
_symmetry.space_group_name_H-M   'P 1'
#
loop_
_entity.id
_entity.type
_entity.pdbx_description
1 polymer ?
#
loop_
_entity_poly.entity_id
_entity_poly.type
_entity_poly.pdbx_seq_one_letter_code
_entity_poly.pdbx_strand_id
1 'polypeptide(L)'
;MIIFAVTVHQSKENYGGNDWVDGFPIAPLVISWIFNSFLILFTLYYRQGRPIHPGWVLTADLFVWAPAVPAIVFSVGLGWFWWWQPVELEFRGELFCNNTYNFWSEPCNPLIYKLGKMEIAANVFLALILIMHFYLFVMACIKTHKWRMQKKREGAARRNIELQYHRSPEEHARNQPPPPAYTPSAGSERDLEGGSPISQDENVVKYA
;
A
#
# COMPACT_ATOMS: atom_id res chain seq x y z
N MET A 1 -7.74 -8.52 21.77
CA MET A 1 -7.45 -9.54 22.80
C MET A 1 -8.70 -10.18 23.40
N ILE A 2 -9.79 -9.45 23.65
CA ILE A 2 -11.02 -10.02 24.24
C ILE A 2 -11.69 -11.06 23.32
N ILE A 3 -11.69 -10.84 21.99
CA ILE A 3 -12.28 -11.81 21.04
C ILE A 3 -11.50 -13.13 21.01
N PHE A 4 -10.16 -13.08 21.13
CA PHE A 4 -9.30 -14.26 21.16
C PHE A 4 -9.49 -15.08 22.44
N ALA A 5 -9.76 -14.40 23.57
CA ALA A 5 -10.11 -15.07 24.82
C ALA A 5 -11.50 -15.73 24.73
N VAL A 6 -12.47 -15.08 24.07
CA VAL A 6 -13.82 -15.63 23.90
C VAL A 6 -13.84 -16.85 22.97
N THR A 7 -13.08 -16.84 21.87
CA THR A 7 -13.00 -18.00 20.96
C THR A 7 -12.26 -19.18 21.60
N VAL A 8 -11.19 -18.93 22.36
CA VAL A 8 -10.46 -19.99 23.10
C VAL A 8 -11.28 -20.52 24.28
N HIS A 9 -12.09 -19.68 24.93
CA HIS A 9 -12.91 -20.10 26.07
C HIS A 9 -14.11 -20.95 25.64
N GLN A 10 -14.75 -20.66 24.50
CA GLN A 10 -15.85 -21.51 24.00
C GLN A 10 -15.39 -22.87 23.47
N SER A 11 -14.13 -22.99 23.02
CA SER A 11 -13.54 -24.26 22.62
C SER A 11 -13.39 -25.24 23.79
N LYS A 12 -13.11 -24.75 25.01
CA LYS A 12 -12.87 -25.59 26.18
C LYS A 12 -14.12 -26.27 26.76
N GLU A 13 -15.30 -25.69 26.60
CA GLU A 13 -16.50 -26.20 27.29
C GLU A 13 -17.29 -27.26 26.50
N ASN A 14 -17.09 -27.38 25.18
CA ASN A 14 -17.84 -28.33 24.35
C ASN A 14 -17.02 -29.48 23.77
N TYR A 15 -15.69 -29.42 23.78
CA TYR A 15 -14.84 -30.45 23.20
C TYR A 15 -13.72 -30.79 24.17
N GLY A 16 -13.87 -31.92 24.88
CA GLY A 16 -12.85 -32.48 25.76
C GLY A 16 -11.68 -33.02 24.94
N GLY A 17 -10.79 -32.15 24.48
CA GLY A 17 -9.63 -32.52 23.71
C GLY A 17 -8.88 -31.30 23.19
N ASN A 18 -7.56 -31.41 23.08
CA ASN A 18 -6.63 -30.35 22.70
C ASN A 18 -6.78 -29.93 21.21
N ASP A 19 -7.92 -29.39 20.79
CA ASP A 19 -8.19 -28.97 19.40
C ASP A 19 -7.63 -27.57 19.09
N TRP A 20 -6.32 -27.41 19.27
CA TRP A 20 -5.58 -26.22 18.82
C TRP A 20 -5.56 -26.07 17.29
N VAL A 21 -5.93 -27.14 16.57
CA VAL A 21 -5.93 -27.22 15.10
C VAL A 21 -6.97 -26.26 14.50
N ASP A 22 -8.13 -26.10 15.14
CA ASP A 22 -9.18 -25.17 14.68
C ASP A 22 -8.86 -23.70 14.96
N GLY A 23 -8.07 -23.42 15.99
CA GLY A 23 -7.62 -22.07 16.32
C GLY A 23 -6.53 -21.55 15.38
N PHE A 24 -5.74 -22.44 14.80
CA PHE A 24 -4.58 -22.08 13.97
C PHE A 24 -4.92 -21.32 12.67
N PRO A 25 -6.01 -21.64 11.92
CA PRO A 25 -6.40 -20.85 10.75
C PRO A 25 -7.19 -19.58 11.12
N ILE A 26 -7.98 -19.59 12.21
CA ILE A 26 -8.82 -18.46 12.62
C ILE A 26 -7.98 -17.34 13.24
N ALA A 27 -6.97 -17.70 14.04
CA ALA A 27 -6.09 -16.77 14.73
C ALA A 27 -5.39 -15.74 13.80
N PRO A 28 -4.68 -16.15 12.73
CA PRO A 28 -4.04 -15.21 11.81
C PRO A 28 -5.07 -14.37 11.04
N LEU A 29 -6.29 -14.89 10.82
CA LEU A 29 -7.37 -14.16 10.17
C LEU A 29 -7.87 -13.01 11.04
N VAL A 30 -8.08 -13.26 12.33
CA VAL A 30 -8.47 -12.22 13.30
C VAL A 30 -7.35 -11.21 13.51
N ILE A 31 -6.10 -11.67 13.63
CA ILE A 31 -4.94 -10.78 13.77
C ILE A 31 -4.76 -9.92 12.52
N SER A 32 -4.88 -10.50 11.32
CA SER A 32 -4.84 -9.79 10.04
C SER A 32 -5.96 -8.77 9.92
N TRP A 33 -7.19 -9.13 10.32
CA TRP A 33 -8.32 -8.21 10.31
C TRP A 33 -8.12 -7.03 11.26
N ILE A 34 -7.65 -7.28 12.49
CA ILE A 34 -7.35 -6.21 13.46
C ILE A 34 -6.22 -5.32 12.95
N PHE A 35 -5.16 -5.91 12.42
CA PHE A 35 -4.01 -5.17 11.91
C PHE A 35 -4.39 -4.32 10.68
N ASN A 36 -5.16 -4.88 9.75
CA ASN A 36 -5.65 -4.14 8.58
C ASN A 36 -6.66 -3.05 8.97
N SER A 37 -7.56 -3.33 9.92
CA SER A 37 -8.45 -2.31 10.47
C SER A 37 -7.66 -1.18 11.12
N PHE A 38 -6.62 -1.50 11.89
CA PHE A 38 -5.74 -0.53 12.52
C PHE A 38 -4.95 0.27 11.48
N LEU A 39 -4.42 -0.36 10.43
CA LEU A 39 -3.72 0.34 9.35
C LEU A 39 -4.64 1.28 8.58
N ILE A 40 -5.88 0.86 8.28
CA ILE A 40 -6.89 1.68 7.63
C ILE A 40 -7.27 2.85 8.53
N LEU A 41 -7.53 2.61 9.82
CA LEU A 41 -7.87 3.66 10.77
C LEU A 41 -6.69 4.63 10.93
N PHE A 42 -5.48 4.11 11.10
CA PHE A 42 -4.27 4.91 11.22
C PHE A 42 -4.05 5.77 9.98
N THR A 43 -4.22 5.18 8.79
CA THR A 43 -4.16 5.98 7.57
C THR A 43 -5.30 6.98 7.50
N LEU A 44 -6.56 6.66 7.79
CA LEU A 44 -7.64 7.65 7.71
C LEU A 44 -7.51 8.78 8.74
N TYR A 45 -7.12 8.45 9.97
CA TYR A 45 -7.10 9.39 11.10
C TYR A 45 -5.82 10.24 11.17
N TYR A 46 -4.65 9.67 10.88
CA TYR A 46 -3.37 10.40 10.93
C TYR A 46 -2.94 11.02 9.58
N ARG A 47 -3.69 10.80 8.48
CA ARG A 47 -3.38 11.36 7.13
C ARG A 47 -3.63 12.85 6.94
N GLN A 48 -4.15 13.59 7.92
CA GLN A 48 -4.63 14.96 7.69
C GLN A 48 -3.54 16.04 7.53
N GLY A 49 -2.23 15.74 7.50
CA GLY A 49 -1.26 16.85 7.36
C GLY A 49 0.19 16.57 7.02
N ARG A 50 0.63 15.34 6.75
CA ARG A 50 2.04 15.07 6.41
C ARG A 50 2.21 14.15 5.21
N PRO A 51 3.09 14.47 4.25
CA PRO A 51 3.38 13.60 3.11
C PRO A 51 4.16 12.36 3.60
N ILE A 52 3.46 11.24 3.78
CA ILE A 52 4.09 9.96 4.10
C ILE A 52 4.88 9.52 2.86
N HIS A 53 6.12 9.07 3.09
CA HIS A 53 6.95 8.51 2.03
C HIS A 53 6.22 7.33 1.38
N PRO A 54 6.01 7.32 0.04
CA PRO A 54 5.16 6.34 -0.61
C PRO A 54 5.68 4.89 -0.47
N GLY A 55 6.96 4.72 -0.08
CA GLY A 55 7.54 3.42 0.24
C GLY A 55 6.97 2.75 1.49
N TRP A 56 6.45 3.49 2.49
CA TRP A 56 5.89 2.87 3.70
C TRP A 56 4.62 2.07 3.40
N VAL A 57 3.77 2.60 2.52
CA VAL A 57 2.54 1.91 2.09
C VAL A 57 2.90 0.60 1.37
N LEU A 58 3.91 0.64 0.50
CA LEU A 58 4.40 -0.55 -0.20
C LEU A 58 4.89 -1.63 0.76
N THR A 59 5.65 -1.25 1.80
CA THR A 59 6.16 -2.18 2.81
C THR A 59 5.02 -2.79 3.62
N ALA A 60 4.03 -1.99 4.02
CA ALA A 60 2.87 -2.48 4.76
C ALA A 60 2.06 -3.49 3.93
N ASP A 61 1.83 -3.21 2.64
CA ASP A 61 1.16 -4.16 1.75
C ASP A 61 1.99 -5.45 1.59
N LEU A 62 3.31 -5.36 1.40
CA LEU A 62 4.16 -6.56 1.30
C LEU A 62 4.10 -7.44 2.56
N PHE A 63 4.02 -6.83 3.75
CA PHE A 63 3.86 -7.53 5.01
C PHE A 63 2.53 -8.27 5.12
N VAL A 64 1.45 -7.77 4.51
CA VAL A 64 0.15 -8.45 4.45
C VAL A 64 0.19 -9.59 3.44
N TRP A 65 0.84 -9.39 2.30
CA TRP A 65 0.95 -10.39 1.24
C TRP A 65 1.81 -11.60 1.66
N ALA A 66 2.90 -11.37 2.39
CA ALA A 66 3.85 -12.39 2.79
C ALA A 66 3.22 -13.60 3.52
N PRO A 67 2.32 -13.44 4.51
CA PRO A 67 1.59 -14.54 5.13
C PRO A 67 0.31 -14.93 4.38
N ALA A 68 -0.36 -13.99 3.70
CA ALA A 68 -1.63 -14.26 3.04
C ALA A 68 -1.46 -15.22 1.85
N VAL A 69 -0.41 -15.04 1.04
CA VAL A 69 -0.18 -15.89 -0.14
C VAL A 69 0.08 -17.35 0.26
N PRO A 70 1.01 -17.67 1.18
CA PRO A 70 1.17 -19.04 1.68
C PRO A 70 -0.09 -19.60 2.32
N ALA A 71 -0.85 -18.80 3.08
CA ALA A 71 -2.09 -19.25 3.71
C ALA A 71 -3.13 -19.69 2.67
N ILE A 72 -3.32 -18.90 1.60
CA ILE A 72 -4.22 -19.28 0.51
C ILE A 72 -3.70 -20.50 -0.24
N VAL A 73 -2.42 -20.55 -0.59
CA VAL A 73 -1.85 -21.69 -1.31
C VAL A 73 -1.99 -22.97 -0.49
N PHE A 74 -1.74 -22.90 0.82
CA PHE A 74 -1.88 -24.03 1.73
C PHE A 74 -3.35 -24.45 1.87
N SER A 75 -4.26 -23.51 2.12
CA SER A 75 -5.68 -23.83 2.31
C SER A 75 -6.35 -24.29 1.01
N VAL A 76 -6.00 -23.71 -0.14
CA VAL A 76 -6.54 -24.15 -1.43
C VAL A 76 -5.88 -25.45 -1.89
N GLY A 77 -4.59 -25.67 -1.62
CA GLY A 77 -3.87 -26.86 -2.07
C GLY A 77 -4.05 -28.09 -1.18
N LEU A 78 -4.28 -27.90 0.12
CA LEU A 78 -4.39 -28.95 1.14
C LEU A 78 -5.70 -28.87 1.95
N GLY A 79 -6.67 -28.09 1.46
CA GLY A 79 -7.93 -27.89 2.16
C GLY A 79 -8.77 -29.15 2.26
N TRP A 80 -9.50 -29.28 3.36
CA TRP A 80 -10.33 -30.45 3.65
C TRP A 80 -11.45 -30.68 2.64
N PHE A 81 -11.86 -29.62 1.95
CA PHE A 81 -12.94 -29.65 0.97
C PHE A 81 -12.63 -30.48 -0.28
N TRP A 82 -11.35 -30.77 -0.58
CA TRP A 82 -10.97 -31.65 -1.70
C TRP A 82 -11.34 -33.12 -1.45
N TRP A 83 -11.43 -33.53 -0.18
CA TRP A 83 -11.79 -34.89 0.20
C TRP A 83 -13.29 -35.07 0.42
N TRP A 84 -14.11 -34.04 0.22
CA TRP A 84 -15.56 -34.16 0.33
C TRP A 84 -16.11 -35.11 -0.72
N GLN A 85 -16.86 -36.11 -0.26
CA GLN A 85 -17.47 -37.12 -1.12
C GLN A 85 -18.99 -37.06 -1.02
N PRO A 86 -19.71 -37.29 -2.14
CA PRO A 86 -21.15 -37.48 -2.09
C PRO A 86 -21.48 -38.76 -1.29
N VAL A 87 -22.70 -38.81 -0.77
CA VAL A 87 -23.20 -39.98 -0.04
C VAL A 87 -23.36 -41.16 -1.00
N GLU A 88 -22.68 -42.27 -0.72
CA GLU A 88 -22.95 -43.54 -1.40
C GLU A 88 -23.95 -44.35 -0.57
N LEU A 89 -25.12 -44.57 -1.16
CA LEU A 89 -26.17 -45.42 -0.59
C LEU A 89 -25.88 -46.88 -0.93
N GLU A 90 -26.05 -47.76 0.04
CA GLU A 90 -25.94 -49.20 -0.19
C GLU A 90 -27.12 -49.72 -1.04
N PHE A 91 -27.05 -50.94 -1.54
CA PHE A 91 -28.07 -51.53 -2.43
C PHE A 91 -29.49 -51.58 -1.82
N ARG A 92 -29.61 -51.45 -0.49
CA ARG A 92 -30.90 -51.33 0.24
C ARG A 92 -31.40 -49.88 0.43
N GLY A 93 -30.63 -48.87 0.01
CA GLY A 93 -30.94 -47.47 0.26
C GLY A 93 -30.67 -47.00 1.69
N GLU A 94 -30.01 -47.81 2.52
CA GLU A 94 -29.62 -47.44 3.87
C GLU A 94 -28.26 -46.72 3.86
N LEU A 95 -28.15 -45.68 4.69
CA LEU A 95 -26.91 -44.94 4.90
C LEU A 95 -26.06 -45.68 5.93
N PHE A 96 -24.96 -46.30 5.48
CA PHE A 96 -24.01 -46.92 6.38
C PHE A 96 -22.74 -46.07 6.52
N CYS A 97 -22.52 -45.52 7.72
CA CYS A 97 -21.35 -44.73 8.04
C CYS A 97 -20.14 -45.61 8.35
N ASN A 98 -19.49 -46.10 7.28
CA ASN A 98 -18.21 -46.81 7.38
C ASN A 98 -17.03 -45.86 7.19
N ASN A 99 -15.92 -46.16 7.87
CA ASN A 99 -14.68 -45.38 7.85
C ASN A 99 -13.98 -45.38 6.47
N THR A 100 -14.39 -46.25 5.54
CA THR A 100 -13.73 -46.45 4.24
C THR A 100 -14.40 -45.72 3.08
N TYR A 101 -15.74 -45.69 3.04
CA TYR A 101 -16.50 -45.19 1.88
C TYR A 101 -17.27 -43.91 2.18
N ASN A 102 -17.91 -43.83 3.35
CA ASN A 102 -18.79 -42.73 3.71
C ASN A 102 -18.21 -41.82 4.81
N PHE A 103 -16.94 -42.00 5.19
CA PHE A 103 -16.30 -41.18 6.24
C PHE A 103 -16.30 -39.69 5.88
N TRP A 104 -16.04 -39.36 4.61
CA TRP A 104 -16.03 -37.98 4.13
C TRP A 104 -17.38 -37.49 3.61
N SER A 105 -18.48 -38.11 4.04
CA SER A 105 -19.84 -37.68 3.69
C SER A 105 -20.45 -36.80 4.79
N GLU A 106 -21.27 -35.81 4.39
CA GLU A 106 -21.90 -34.86 5.31
C GLU A 106 -22.72 -35.50 6.45
N PRO A 107 -23.54 -36.55 6.22
CA PRO A 107 -24.36 -37.10 7.30
C PRO A 107 -23.55 -37.92 8.31
N CYS A 108 -22.42 -38.51 7.91
CA CYS A 108 -21.59 -39.33 8.81
C CYS A 108 -20.60 -38.49 9.62
N ASN A 109 -20.09 -37.39 9.06
CA ASN A 109 -19.19 -36.46 9.75
C ASN A 109 -19.60 -34.99 9.50
N PRO A 110 -20.69 -34.52 10.13
CA PRO A 110 -21.19 -33.17 9.91
C PRO A 110 -20.21 -32.09 10.40
N LEU A 111 -19.35 -32.43 11.37
CA LEU A 111 -18.36 -31.50 11.93
C LEU A 111 -17.32 -31.09 10.88
N ILE A 112 -16.78 -32.05 10.11
CA ILE A 112 -15.76 -31.79 9.08
C ILE A 112 -16.33 -30.91 7.97
N TYR A 113 -17.59 -31.14 7.58
CA TYR A 113 -18.28 -30.30 6.60
C TYR A 113 -18.52 -28.89 7.13
N LYS A 114 -18.91 -28.76 8.40
CA LYS A 114 -19.10 -27.45 9.03
C LYS A 114 -17.78 -26.66 9.08
N LEU A 115 -16.67 -27.33 9.43
CA LEU A 115 -15.33 -26.72 9.42
C LEU A 115 -14.89 -26.33 8.02
N GLY A 116 -15.00 -27.21 7.03
CA GLY A 116 -14.61 -26.87 5.66
C GLY A 116 -15.50 -25.79 5.02
N LYS A 117 -16.79 -25.70 5.37
CA LYS A 117 -17.64 -24.56 4.96
C LYS A 117 -17.13 -23.23 5.56
N MET A 118 -16.67 -23.23 6.82
CA MET A 118 -16.04 -22.05 7.42
C MET A 118 -14.69 -21.70 6.78
N GLU A 119 -13.89 -22.71 6.45
CA GLU A 119 -12.61 -22.53 5.74
C GLU A 119 -12.82 -21.89 4.35
N ILE A 120 -13.80 -22.37 3.57
CA ILE A 120 -14.15 -21.78 2.28
C ILE A 120 -14.58 -20.32 2.44
N ALA A 121 -15.46 -20.03 3.40
CA ALA A 121 -15.91 -18.65 3.66
C ALA A 121 -14.73 -17.73 4.06
N ALA A 122 -13.82 -18.24 4.90
CA ALA A 122 -12.59 -17.56 5.30
C ALA A 122 -11.69 -17.26 4.09
N ASN A 123 -11.49 -18.22 3.19
CA ASN A 123 -10.71 -18.04 1.96
C ASN A 123 -11.32 -17.00 1.03
N VAL A 124 -12.65 -17.00 0.85
CA VAL A 124 -13.34 -15.99 0.03
C VAL A 124 -13.12 -14.60 0.61
N PHE A 125 -13.26 -14.45 1.93
CA PHE A 125 -13.03 -13.17 2.60
C PHE A 125 -11.57 -12.71 2.49
N LEU A 126 -10.61 -13.63 2.66
CA LEU A 126 -9.19 -13.36 2.51
C LEU A 126 -8.84 -12.94 1.06
N ALA A 127 -9.46 -13.56 0.06
CA ALA A 127 -9.30 -13.17 -1.35
C ALA A 127 -9.81 -11.74 -1.61
N LEU A 128 -10.95 -11.35 -1.02
CA LEU A 128 -11.47 -9.97 -1.13
C LEU A 128 -10.51 -8.96 -0.50
N ILE A 129 -9.93 -9.28 0.67
CA ILE A 129 -8.91 -8.46 1.31
C ILE A 129 -7.69 -8.31 0.39
N LEU A 130 -7.20 -9.41 -0.20
CA LEU A 130 -6.06 -9.34 -1.12
C LEU A 130 -6.34 -8.49 -2.35
N ILE A 131 -7.54 -8.56 -2.93
CA ILE A 131 -7.94 -7.70 -4.06
C ILE A 131 -7.91 -6.22 -3.64
N MET A 132 -8.43 -5.90 -2.46
CA MET A 132 -8.38 -4.54 -1.93
C MET A 132 -6.94 -4.06 -1.73
N HIS A 133 -6.07 -4.89 -1.13
CA HIS A 133 -4.65 -4.56 -0.96
C HIS A 133 -3.91 -4.48 -2.30
N PHE A 134 -4.25 -5.31 -3.29
CA PHE A 134 -3.70 -5.21 -4.63
C PHE A 134 -4.01 -3.86 -5.27
N TYR A 135 -5.25 -3.39 -5.12
CA TYR A 135 -5.64 -2.06 -5.61
C TYR A 135 -4.85 -0.94 -4.91
N LEU A 136 -4.71 -1.00 -3.58
CA LEU A 136 -3.92 -0.04 -2.81
C LEU A 136 -2.44 -0.04 -3.23
N PHE A 137 -1.88 -1.23 -3.44
CA PHE A 137 -0.52 -1.43 -3.91
C PHE A 137 -0.29 -0.82 -5.30
N VAL A 138 -1.19 -1.06 -6.26
CA VAL A 138 -1.10 -0.47 -7.60
C VAL A 138 -1.16 1.05 -7.52
N MET A 139 -2.07 1.60 -6.71
CA MET A 139 -2.18 3.04 -6.51
C MET A 139 -0.93 3.63 -5.84
N ALA A 140 -0.34 2.93 -4.88
CA ALA A 140 0.92 3.32 -4.25
C ALA A 140 2.09 3.30 -5.26
N CYS A 141 2.15 2.29 -6.13
CA CYS A 141 3.13 2.22 -7.21
C CYS A 141 2.99 3.40 -8.18
N ILE A 142 1.76 3.72 -8.62
CA ILE A 142 1.49 4.86 -9.50
C ILE A 142 1.92 6.18 -8.85
N LYS A 143 1.57 6.39 -7.57
CA LYS A 143 1.98 7.59 -6.81
C LYS A 143 3.50 7.67 -6.68
N THR A 144 4.16 6.57 -6.36
CA THR A 144 5.63 6.49 -6.27
C THR A 144 6.27 6.84 -7.62
N HIS A 145 5.73 6.30 -8.71
CA HIS A 145 6.23 6.58 -10.06
C HIS A 145 6.07 8.06 -10.42
N LYS A 146 4.88 8.65 -10.18
CA LYS A 146 4.63 10.09 -10.40
C LYS A 146 5.58 10.96 -9.58
N TRP A 147 5.79 10.64 -8.31
CA TRP A 147 6.72 11.37 -7.44
C TRP A 147 8.17 11.29 -7.94
N ARG A 148 8.64 10.11 -8.36
CA ARG A 148 9.97 9.94 -8.96
C ARG A 148 10.14 10.77 -10.23
N MET A 149 9.11 10.81 -11.08
CA MET A 149 9.13 11.61 -12.31
C MET A 149 9.16 13.11 -12.03
N GLN A 150 8.41 13.61 -11.05
CA GLN A 150 8.46 15.01 -10.61
C GLN A 150 9.85 15.37 -10.10
N LYS A 151 10.42 14.55 -9.20
CA LYS A 151 11.77 14.79 -8.67
C LYS A 151 12.85 14.78 -9.76
N LYS A 152 12.71 13.94 -10.78
CA LYS A 152 13.61 13.92 -11.94
C LYS A 152 13.48 15.19 -12.78
N ARG A 153 12.26 15.71 -12.98
CA ARG A 153 12.01 16.98 -13.69
C ARG A 153 12.58 18.17 -12.92
N GLU A 154 12.37 18.23 -11.61
CA GLU A 154 12.95 19.27 -10.75
C GLU A 154 14.49 19.23 -10.76
N GLY A 155 15.09 18.04 -10.69
CA GLY A 155 16.54 17.87 -10.81
C GLY A 155 17.10 18.22 -12.20
N ALA A 156 16.33 18.01 -13.27
CA ALA A 156 16.69 18.47 -14.61
C ALA A 156 16.56 19.99 -14.77
N ALA A 157 15.49 20.59 -14.22
CA ALA A 157 15.30 22.04 -14.21
C ALA A 157 16.42 22.74 -13.42
N ARG A 158 16.77 22.22 -12.23
CA ARG A 158 17.91 22.72 -11.44
C ARG A 158 19.23 22.67 -12.23
N ARG A 159 19.53 21.56 -12.90
CA ARG A 159 20.72 21.43 -13.74
C ARG A 159 20.72 22.38 -14.95
N ASN A 160 19.58 22.60 -15.58
CA ASN A 160 19.47 23.58 -16.68
C ASN A 160 19.73 25.01 -16.19
N ILE A 161 19.19 25.40 -15.04
CA ILE A 161 19.46 26.71 -14.43
C ILE A 161 20.94 26.86 -14.07
N GLU A 162 21.56 25.82 -13.51
CA GLU A 162 22.98 25.80 -13.18
C GLU A 162 23.87 25.96 -14.42
N LEU A 163 23.54 25.27 -15.52
CA LEU A 163 24.22 25.43 -16.81
C LEU A 163 24.05 26.85 -17.39
N GLN A 164 22.88 27.46 -17.26
CA GLN A 164 22.67 28.85 -17.66
C GLN A 164 23.54 29.80 -16.84
N TYR A 165 23.63 29.61 -15.52
CA TYR A 165 24.45 30.45 -14.65
C TYR A 165 25.95 30.36 -15.01
N HIS A 166 26.45 29.16 -15.31
CA HIS A 166 27.84 28.96 -15.74
C HIS A 166 28.15 29.50 -17.15
N ARG A 167 27.18 29.52 -18.07
CA ARG A 167 27.34 30.08 -19.42
C ARG A 167 27.33 31.62 -19.44
N SER A 168 26.67 32.24 -18.46
CA SER A 168 26.38 33.69 -18.46
C SER A 168 27.57 34.66 -18.39
N PRO A 169 28.74 34.40 -17.78
CA PRO A 169 29.76 35.45 -17.62
C PRO A 169 30.55 35.74 -18.91
N GLU A 170 30.96 34.71 -19.64
CA GLU A 170 31.82 34.87 -20.83
C GLU A 170 31.04 35.28 -22.08
N GLU A 171 29.79 34.83 -22.24
CA GLU A 171 28.96 35.16 -23.39
C GLU A 171 28.45 36.61 -23.32
N HIS A 172 28.26 37.16 -22.13
CA HIS A 172 27.93 38.58 -21.93
C HIS A 172 29.12 39.50 -22.21
N ALA A 173 30.34 39.08 -21.84
CA ALA A 173 31.57 39.82 -22.18
C ALA A 173 31.90 39.77 -23.68
N ARG A 174 31.56 38.67 -24.37
CA ARG A 174 31.82 38.50 -25.81
C ARG A 174 30.82 39.28 -26.69
N ASN A 175 29.60 39.50 -26.22
CA ASN A 175 28.55 40.23 -26.94
C ASN A 175 28.43 41.70 -26.51
N GLN A 176 29.27 42.19 -25.58
CA GLN A 176 29.35 43.62 -25.31
C GLN A 176 29.96 44.31 -26.53
N PRO A 177 29.26 45.27 -27.15
CA PRO A 177 29.88 46.12 -28.16
C PRO A 177 31.10 46.80 -27.52
N PRO A 178 32.22 46.97 -28.26
CA PRO A 178 33.39 47.65 -27.71
C PRO A 178 32.96 49.00 -27.14
N PRO A 179 33.47 49.39 -25.96
CA PRO A 179 33.13 50.67 -25.37
C PRO A 179 33.38 51.77 -26.42
N PRO A 180 32.45 52.71 -26.60
CA PRO A 180 32.60 53.76 -27.59
C PRO A 180 33.96 54.43 -27.38
N ALA A 181 34.74 54.52 -28.46
CA ALA A 181 36.04 55.18 -28.41
C ALA A 181 35.84 56.57 -27.81
N TYR A 182 36.56 56.85 -26.72
CA TYR A 182 36.50 58.11 -26.01
C TYR A 182 36.79 59.24 -26.99
N THR A 183 35.74 59.93 -27.42
CA THR A 183 35.86 61.21 -28.11
C THR A 183 35.81 62.26 -27.01
N PRO A 184 36.85 63.10 -26.86
CA PRO A 184 36.80 64.17 -25.88
C PRO A 184 35.71 65.15 -26.34
N SER A 185 34.53 65.05 -25.73
CA SER A 185 33.50 66.07 -25.81
C SER A 185 34.03 67.30 -25.10
N ALA A 186 34.27 68.36 -25.88
CA ALA A 186 34.53 69.69 -25.38
C ALA A 186 33.46 70.06 -24.34
N GLY A 187 33.94 70.57 -23.19
CA GLY A 187 33.13 70.78 -22.01
C GLY A 187 31.91 71.66 -22.24
N SER A 188 30.82 71.29 -21.58
CA SER A 188 29.79 72.23 -21.17
C SER A 188 29.46 71.92 -19.72
N GLU A 189 30.07 72.70 -18.84
CA GLU A 189 29.56 73.02 -17.51
C GLU A 189 28.06 73.34 -17.61
N ARG A 190 27.23 72.66 -16.81
CA ARG A 190 26.04 73.20 -16.13
C ARG A 190 25.29 72.10 -15.36
N ASP A 191 25.18 72.37 -14.05
CA ASP A 191 24.04 72.23 -13.14
C ASP A 191 23.47 70.81 -12.91
N LEU A 192 23.65 70.20 -11.71
CA LEU A 192 22.88 70.34 -10.46
C LEU A 192 21.42 69.84 -10.51
N GLU A 193 21.04 69.17 -9.41
CA GLU A 193 19.77 68.50 -9.07
C GLU A 193 19.59 67.09 -9.70
N GLY A 194 19.19 66.03 -9.00
CA GLY A 194 18.67 65.82 -7.66
C GLY A 194 17.83 64.52 -7.69
N GLY A 195 17.92 63.68 -6.65
CA GLY A 195 16.87 62.69 -6.36
C GLY A 195 17.13 61.21 -6.72
N SER A 196 17.47 60.43 -5.69
CA SER A 196 17.12 59.00 -5.53
C SER A 196 15.95 58.95 -4.51
N PRO A 197 15.18 57.85 -4.28
CA PRO A 197 15.47 56.46 -4.61
C PRO A 197 14.30 55.54 -5.07
N ILE A 198 14.70 54.43 -5.70
CA ILE A 198 14.32 53.02 -5.45
C ILE A 198 12.88 52.73 -4.98
N SER A 199 12.12 52.02 -5.83
CA SER A 199 11.04 51.13 -5.41
C SER A 199 11.22 49.76 -6.09
N GLN A 200 11.50 48.75 -5.27
CA GLN A 200 11.50 47.34 -5.63
C GLN A 200 10.09 46.79 -5.40
N ASP A 201 9.43 46.31 -6.45
CA ASP A 201 8.22 45.50 -6.31
C ASP A 201 8.58 44.01 -6.42
N GLU A 202 8.46 43.36 -5.28
CA GLU A 202 8.70 41.96 -5.00
C GLU A 202 7.42 41.15 -5.30
N ASN A 203 7.30 40.59 -6.51
CA ASN A 203 6.20 39.68 -6.83
C ASN A 203 6.56 38.23 -6.46
N VAL A 204 6.18 37.87 -5.23
CA VAL A 204 6.18 36.51 -4.69
C VAL A 204 5.05 35.71 -5.35
N VAL A 205 5.40 34.82 -6.28
CA VAL A 205 4.48 33.83 -6.83
C VAL A 205 4.56 32.55 -5.99
N LYS A 206 3.54 32.34 -5.15
CA LYS A 206 3.26 31.05 -4.49
C LYS A 206 2.40 30.19 -5.42
N TYR A 207 2.88 29.01 -5.79
CA TYR A 207 2.02 27.94 -6.30
C TYR A 207 1.92 26.82 -5.26
N ALA A 208 0.66 26.49 -4.96
CA ALA A 208 0.21 25.41 -4.09
C ALA A 208 0.18 24.06 -4.83
#